data_AF-A0A9E3ZZI9-F1
#
_entry.id   AF-A0A9E3ZZI9-F1
#
_cell.length_a   1.000
_cell.length_b   1.000
_cell.length_c   1.000
_cell.angle_alpha   90.00
_cell.angle_beta   90.00
_cell.angle_gamma   90.00
#
_symmetry.space_group_name_H-M   'P 1'
#
loop_
_entity.id
_entity.type
_entity.pdbx_description
1 polymer ?
#
loop_
_entity_poly.entity_id
_entity_poly.type
_entity_poly.pdbx_seq_one_letter_code
_entity_poly.pdbx_strand_id
1 'polypeptide(L)' 'SVNVLYANRLRPDNFKDGGNVFIQGKYNAAENLIVASKLQTKCASKYEAAEGMTAQTGGTDTNNY' A
#
# COMPACT_ATOMS: atom_id res chain seq x y z
N SER A 1 -5.86 6.89 12.39
CA SER A 1 -6.25 7.09 10.98
C SER A 1 -6.05 8.56 10.62
N VAL A 2 -5.84 8.87 9.35
CA VAL A 2 -5.61 10.22 8.84
C VAL A 2 -6.52 10.48 7.64
N ASN A 3 -6.99 11.70 7.46
CA ASN A 3 -7.80 12.07 6.30
C ASN A 3 -6.91 12.40 5.10
N VAL A 4 -7.40 12.17 3.89
CA VAL A 4 -6.67 12.46 2.64
C VAL A 4 -7.57 13.21 1.68
N LEU A 5 -7.08 14.35 1.16
CA LEU A 5 -7.71 15.10 0.09
C LEU A 5 -6.90 14.95 -1.20
N TYR A 6 -7.50 14.34 -2.22
CA TYR A 6 -6.96 14.24 -3.58
C TYR A 6 -7.95 14.88 -4.56
N ALA A 7 -7.83 16.20 -4.77
CA ALA A 7 -8.76 16.99 -5.58
C ALA A 7 -8.10 17.56 -6.84
N ASN A 8 -8.93 17.93 -7.83
CA ASN A 8 -8.54 18.54 -9.10
C ASN A 8 -7.56 17.69 -9.95
N ARG A 9 -7.66 16.37 -9.83
CA ARG A 9 -6.79 15.39 -10.51
C ARG A 9 -7.60 14.16 -10.89
N LEU A 10 -7.13 13.42 -11.90
CA LEU A 10 -7.77 12.19 -12.33
C LEU A 10 -7.60 11.10 -11.26
N ARG A 11 -8.72 10.56 -10.79
CA ARG A 11 -8.75 9.39 -9.93
C ARG A 11 -8.34 8.15 -10.74
N PRO A 12 -7.36 7.33 -10.30
CA PRO A 12 -7.03 6.08 -10.98
C PRO A 12 -8.23 5.14 -11.06
N ASP A 13 -8.39 4.45 -12.18
CA ASP A 13 -9.56 3.57 -12.42
C ASP A 13 -9.69 2.44 -11.39
N ASN A 14 -8.55 1.90 -10.93
CA ASN A 14 -8.51 0.81 -9.95
C ASN A 14 -8.69 1.28 -8.49
N PHE A 15 -9.03 2.55 -8.27
CA PHE A 15 -9.30 3.07 -6.93
C PHE A 15 -10.67 2.60 -6.44
N LYS A 16 -10.67 1.83 -5.35
CA LYS A 16 -11.87 1.24 -4.74
C LYS A 16 -11.77 1.23 -3.22
N ASP A 17 -12.91 1.21 -2.57
CA ASP A 17 -13.01 1.11 -1.11
C ASP A 17 -12.36 -0.20 -0.62
N GLY A 18 -11.67 -0.12 0.52
CA GLY A 18 -10.87 -1.22 1.07
C GLY A 18 -9.59 -1.54 0.27
N GLY A 19 -9.30 -0.85 -0.83
CA GLY A 19 -8.06 -1.00 -1.60
C GLY A 19 -6.87 -0.31 -0.93
N ASN A 20 -5.69 -0.91 -1.07
CA ASN A 20 -4.44 -0.31 -0.61
C ASN A 20 -3.91 0.71 -1.62
N VAL A 21 -3.47 1.86 -1.11
CA VAL A 21 -2.96 2.97 -1.92
C VAL A 21 -1.67 3.54 -1.34
N PHE A 22 -0.84 4.12 -2.20
CA PHE A 22 0.28 4.96 -1.84
C PHE A 22 -0.09 6.42 -2.09
N ILE A 23 0.15 7.27 -1.09
CA ILE A 23 -0.14 8.70 -1.13
C ILE A 23 1.16 9.47 -0.92
N GLN A 24 1.37 10.52 -1.70
CA GLN A 24 2.40 11.53 -1.46
C GLN A 24 1.72 12.89 -1.39
N GLY A 25 2.11 13.71 -0.43
CA GLY A 25 1.49 15.02 -0.20
C GLY A 25 2.10 15.77 0.96
N LYS A 26 1.45 16.87 1.34
CA LYS A 26 1.79 17.64 2.54
C LYS A 26 0.83 17.28 3.66
N TYR A 27 1.36 17.05 4.86
CA TYR A 27 0.56 16.78 6.05
C TYR A 27 0.29 18.09 6.80
N ASN A 28 -1.00 18.36 7.06
CA ASN A 28 -1.46 19.41 7.96
C ASN A 28 -1.85 18.78 9.30
N ALA A 29 -1.03 19.00 10.32
CA ALA A 29 -1.24 18.43 11.66
C ALA A 29 -2.45 19.03 12.39
N ALA A 30 -2.81 20.29 12.12
CA ALA A 30 -3.94 20.95 12.77
C ALA A 30 -5.28 20.35 12.33
N GLU A 31 -5.35 19.82 11.11
CA GLU A 31 -6.55 19.25 10.50
C GLU A 31 -6.51 17.72 10.40
N ASN A 32 -5.41 17.08 10.82
CA ASN A 32 -5.14 15.65 10.60
C ASN A 32 -5.42 15.23 9.14
N LEU A 33 -4.89 16.03 8.20
CA LEU A 33 -5.21 15.95 6.77
C LEU A 33 -3.93 15.90 5.91
N ILE A 34 -3.87 14.96 4.98
CA ILE A 34 -2.87 14.95 3.91
C ILE A 34 -3.50 15.56 2.65
N VAL A 35 -2.93 16.67 2.17
CA VAL A 35 -3.23 17.21 0.84
C VAL A 35 -2.33 16.50 -0.18
N ALA A 36 -2.90 15.54 -0.89
CA ALA A 36 -2.17 14.63 -1.76
C ALA A 36 -1.85 15.26 -3.13
N SER A 37 -0.57 15.23 -3.51
CA SER A 37 -0.11 15.55 -4.86
C SER A 37 -0.06 14.33 -5.78
N LYS A 38 0.05 13.13 -5.21
CA LYS A 38 0.09 11.85 -5.95
C LYS A 38 -0.72 10.77 -5.22
N LEU A 39 -1.45 9.98 -6.00
CA LEU A 39 -2.16 8.78 -5.54
C LEU A 39 -1.83 7.62 -6.49
N GLN A 40 -1.43 6.48 -5.94
CA GLN A 40 -1.19 5.25 -6.70
C GLN A 40 -1.90 4.08 -6.02
N THR A 41 -2.60 3.25 -6.79
CA THR A 41 -3.25 2.03 -6.27
C THR A 41 -2.27 0.86 -6.27
N LYS A 42 -2.23 0.06 -5.20
CA LYS A 42 -1.50 -1.21 -5.17
C LYS A 42 -2.32 -2.24 -5.97
N CYS A 43 -1.90 -2.60 -7.17
CA CYS A 43 -2.49 -3.75 -7.88
C CYS A 43 -2.03 -5.05 -7.21
N ALA A 44 -2.95 -5.97 -6.93
CA ALA A 44 -2.65 -7.25 -6.28
C ALA A 44 -1.60 -8.08 -7.05
N SER A 45 -1.66 -8.04 -8.38
CA SER A 45 -0.84 -8.89 -9.27
C SER A 45 0.67 -8.70 -9.17
N LYS A 46 1.17 -7.54 -8.70
CA LYS A 46 2.62 -7.29 -8.58
C LYS A 46 3.20 -7.69 -7.22
N TYR A 47 2.37 -7.89 -6.20
CA TYR A 47 2.84 -8.13 -4.83
C TYR A 47 2.49 -9.51 -4.28
N GLU A 48 1.53 -10.24 -4.85
CA GLU A 48 1.38 -11.67 -4.51
C GLU A 48 2.67 -12.46 -4.81
N ALA A 49 3.41 -12.07 -5.85
CA ALA A 49 4.73 -12.63 -6.16
C ALA A 49 5.79 -12.35 -5.08
N ALA A 50 5.67 -11.26 -4.31
CA ALA A 50 6.62 -10.88 -3.27
C ALA A 50 6.21 -11.43 -1.89
N GLU A 51 4.92 -11.48 -1.60
CA GLU A 51 4.37 -12.02 -0.34
C GLU A 51 4.37 -13.56 -0.32
N GLY A 52 4.43 -14.22 -1.49
CA GLY A 52 4.63 -15.67 -1.61
C GLY A 52 6.07 -16.16 -1.37
N MET A 53 7.09 -15.30 -1.47
CA MET A 53 8.50 -15.69 -1.26
C MET A 53 8.94 -15.64 0.20
N THR A 54 8.23 -14.92 1.08
CA THR A 54 8.59 -14.85 2.53
C THR A 54 7.97 -15.97 3.37
N ALA A 55 7.04 -16.75 2.82
CA ALA A 55 6.35 -17.82 3.54
C ALA A 55 6.98 -19.22 3.35
N GLN A 56 7.98 -19.38 2.48
CA GLN A 56 8.54 -20.71 2.11
C GLN A 56 10.07 -20.80 2.19
N THR A 57 10.69 -20.19 3.20
CA THR A 57 12.07 -20.55 3.63
C THR A 57 12.12 -20.76 5.14
N GLY A 58 11.32 -21.72 5.60
CA GLY A 58 11.48 -22.40 6.88
C GLY A 58 11.76 -23.88 6.64
N GLY A 59 12.81 -24.19 5.88
CA GLY A 59 13.30 -25.56 5.73
C GLY A 59 13.95 -25.99 7.04
N THR A 60 13.31 -26.91 7.77
CA THR A 60 13.92 -27.59 8.91
C THR A 60 14.88 -28.65 8.40
N ASP A 61 16.16 -28.29 8.23
CA ASP A 61 17.24 -29.26 8.21
C ASP A 61 17.36 -29.87 9.62
N THR A 62 16.82 -31.06 9.79
CA THR A 62 16.97 -31.84 11.03
C THR A 62 18.14 -32.79 10.83
N ASN A 63 19.30 -32.43 11.34
CA ASN A 63 20.42 -33.36 11.48
C ASN A 63 20.07 -34.42 12.52
N ASN A 64 20.30 -35.68 12.17
CA ASN A 64 19.99 -36.87 12.94
C ASN A 64 21.30 -37.49 13.48
N TYR A 65 21.26 -37.85 14.78
CA TYR A 65 22.22 -38.61 15.61
C TYR A 65 23.65 -38.12 15.80
#